data_AF-A0A947A3W2-F1
#
_entry.id   AF-A0A947A3W2-F1
#
_cell.length_a   1.000
_cell.length_b   1.000
_cell.length_c   1.000
_cell.angle_alpha   90.00
_cell.angle_beta   90.00
_cell.angle_gamma   90.00
#
_symmetry.space_group_name_H-M   'P 1'
#
loop_
_entity.id
_entity.type
_entity.pdbx_description
1 polymer ?
#
loop_
_entity_poly.entity_id
_entity_poly.type
_entity_poly.pdbx_seq_one_letter_code
_entity_poly.pdbx_strand_id
1 'polypeptide(L)'
;MKKFIFLFVAILACSHGVNAQIYAENQNASVTEQVLKELNRERSLLSQNLEFRIKEIDSKITNLDESIKNTNSASEKVEKLLERVKYLEERQDEIDKNTVSVYKYNYSSAVLNLASMEREIKPLNLFNSSRDFYTTLDAVGNPMNYEGYQKWFGTFKEFIAKERENDARLEALNHMLEVTGDLAQGTPFTGVFAGSLFDGISQFIGSLNRRDKELKEQSMKMLKLTTSIAQFTHDKDLVETEWEAINKSLNELKELQNKALEENLVEILDIKKNEFTENFTNETDAKKRTQYILDISKIAENKIVEERKINPENWKQEYHDQMLAVQNLKIRFGMLTFRILENLDKYEKLIQKYQNDPLLKEEMRNLKLKLDLVRNSFESTFNPQDYIKASNEMYIVE
;
A
#
# COMPACT_ATOMS: atom_id res chain seq x y z
N MET A 1 -1.99 -59.46 36.21
CA MET A 1 -2.10 -59.78 34.76
C MET A 1 -3.36 -59.10 34.24
N LYS A 2 -3.34 -57.78 33.97
CA LYS A 2 -2.98 -57.11 32.71
C LYS A 2 -3.71 -57.69 31.48
N LYS A 3 -4.84 -57.06 31.12
CA LYS A 3 -5.34 -56.86 29.74
C LYS A 3 -6.72 -56.20 29.81
N PHE A 4 -6.78 -54.87 30.02
CA PHE A 4 -7.93 -54.02 29.63
C PHE A 4 -7.57 -52.52 29.61
N ILE A 5 -6.29 -52.18 29.46
CA ILE A 5 -5.82 -50.81 29.23
C ILE A 5 -5.16 -50.82 27.86
N PHE A 6 -5.92 -50.72 26.77
CA PHE A 6 -5.36 -50.50 25.43
C PHE A 6 -6.35 -49.93 24.41
N LEU A 7 -7.40 -49.21 24.84
CA LEU A 7 -8.31 -48.52 23.91
C LEU A 7 -8.43 -47.00 24.12
N PHE A 8 -7.68 -46.42 25.06
CA PHE A 8 -7.73 -44.97 25.33
C PHE A 8 -6.44 -44.21 24.98
N VAL A 9 -5.47 -44.87 24.33
CA VAL A 9 -4.19 -44.25 23.91
C VAL A 9 -4.13 -44.02 22.39
N ALA A 10 -5.12 -44.46 21.61
CA ALA A 10 -5.12 -44.32 20.16
C ALA A 10 -5.76 -43.01 19.63
N ILE A 11 -6.37 -42.18 20.48
CA ILE A 11 -6.99 -40.89 20.06
C ILE A 11 -6.07 -39.69 20.36
N LEU A 12 -5.01 -39.86 21.16
CA LEU A 12 -4.03 -38.82 21.48
C LEU A 12 -2.82 -38.77 20.52
N ALA A 13 -2.80 -39.59 19.47
CA ALA A 13 -1.69 -39.67 18.51
C ALA A 13 -2.02 -39.12 17.11
N CYS A 14 -3.17 -38.46 16.90
CA CYS A 14 -3.55 -37.87 15.61
C CYS A 14 -3.44 -36.33 15.54
N SER A 15 -2.87 -35.67 16.55
CA SER A 15 -2.71 -34.20 16.56
C SER A 15 -1.42 -33.69 15.89
N HIS A 16 -0.59 -34.55 15.28
CA HIS A 16 0.70 -34.15 14.69
C HIS A 16 0.75 -34.27 13.15
N GLY A 17 -0.40 -34.39 12.49
CA GLY A 17 -0.49 -34.66 11.04
C GLY A 17 -1.02 -33.54 10.15
N VAL A 18 -1.39 -32.37 10.68
CA VAL A 18 -2.06 -31.32 9.87
C VAL A 18 -1.08 -30.36 9.16
N ASN A 19 0.20 -30.35 9.54
CA ASN A 19 1.17 -29.37 9.01
C ASN A 19 1.79 -29.71 7.64
N ALA A 20 1.34 -30.75 6.94
CA ALA A 20 1.99 -31.23 5.71
C ALA A 20 1.23 -30.96 4.40
N GLN A 21 0.01 -30.39 4.43
CA GLN A 21 -0.80 -30.18 3.23
C GLN A 21 -0.76 -28.74 2.67
N ILE A 22 0.27 -27.97 3.03
CA ILE A 22 0.42 -26.53 2.66
C ILE A 22 0.84 -26.33 1.19
N TYR A 23 1.28 -27.37 0.46
CA TYR A 23 2.14 -27.16 -0.72
C TYR A 23 1.58 -27.50 -2.12
N ALA A 24 0.27 -27.73 -2.30
CA ALA A 24 -0.19 -28.30 -3.57
C ALA A 24 -1.00 -27.41 -4.53
N GLU A 25 -1.59 -26.27 -4.11
CA GLU A 25 -2.65 -25.66 -4.96
C GLU A 25 -2.38 -24.29 -5.60
N ASN A 26 -1.42 -23.47 -5.17
CA ASN A 26 -1.12 -22.21 -5.89
C ASN A 26 0.26 -21.65 -5.55
N GLN A 27 1.24 -21.78 -6.46
CA GLN A 27 2.60 -21.29 -6.25
C GLN A 27 2.72 -19.75 -6.21
N ASN A 28 1.67 -19.02 -6.62
CA ASN A 28 1.66 -17.56 -6.69
C ASN A 28 0.88 -16.86 -5.55
N ALA A 29 0.18 -17.59 -4.68
CA ALA A 29 -0.61 -16.99 -3.60
C ALA A 29 0.30 -16.53 -2.45
N SER A 30 0.01 -15.36 -1.87
CA SER A 30 0.77 -14.86 -0.72
C SER A 30 0.56 -15.75 0.51
N VAL A 31 1.52 -15.73 1.45
CA VAL A 31 1.39 -16.45 2.74
C VAL A 31 0.08 -16.06 3.45
N THR A 32 -0.23 -14.76 3.45
CA THR A 32 -1.46 -14.21 4.04
C THR A 32 -2.71 -14.78 3.37
N GLU A 33 -2.76 -14.85 2.04
CA GLU A 33 -3.90 -15.43 1.31
C GLU A 33 -4.10 -16.91 1.61
N GLN A 34 -3.01 -17.68 1.70
CA GLN A 34 -3.09 -19.10 2.04
C GLN A 34 -3.67 -19.31 3.44
N VAL A 35 -3.21 -18.52 4.41
CA VAL A 35 -3.72 -18.58 5.79
C VAL A 35 -5.18 -18.14 5.85
N LEU A 36 -5.55 -17.04 5.19
CA LEU A 36 -6.94 -16.56 5.14
C LEU A 36 -7.88 -17.58 4.46
N LYS A 37 -7.41 -18.30 3.44
CA LYS A 37 -8.20 -19.35 2.77
C LYS A 37 -8.52 -20.50 3.72
N GLU A 38 -7.54 -20.97 4.50
CA GLU A 38 -7.78 -22.06 5.46
C GLU A 38 -8.66 -21.61 6.62
N LEU A 39 -8.42 -20.43 7.18
CA LEU A 39 -9.27 -19.86 8.23
C LEU A 39 -10.73 -19.72 7.76
N ASN A 40 -10.94 -19.27 6.52
CA ASN A 40 -12.29 -19.22 5.93
C ASN A 40 -12.92 -20.61 5.81
N ARG A 41 -12.14 -21.63 5.45
CA ARG A 41 -12.62 -23.01 5.31
C ARG A 41 -13.05 -23.60 6.66
N GLU A 42 -12.20 -23.50 7.68
CA GLU A 42 -12.51 -23.96 9.04
C GLU A 42 -13.73 -23.24 9.60
N ARG A 43 -13.80 -21.91 9.41
CA ARG A 43 -14.94 -21.10 9.82
C ARG A 43 -16.23 -21.47 9.10
N SER A 44 -16.19 -21.70 7.79
CA SER A 44 -17.38 -22.04 7.01
C SER A 44 -18.04 -23.32 7.53
N LEU A 45 -17.22 -24.33 7.87
CA LEU A 45 -17.70 -25.56 8.49
C LEU A 45 -18.33 -25.32 9.87
N LEU A 46 -17.68 -24.52 10.71
CA LEU A 46 -18.19 -24.18 12.05
C LEU A 46 -19.52 -23.41 11.97
N SER A 47 -19.59 -22.40 11.09
CA SER A 47 -20.78 -21.58 10.87
C SER A 47 -21.97 -22.42 10.40
N GLN A 48 -21.76 -23.33 9.45
CA GLN A 48 -22.81 -24.24 8.98
C GLN A 48 -23.30 -25.16 10.09
N ASN A 49 -22.39 -25.66 10.94
CA ASN A 49 -22.76 -26.49 12.07
C ASN A 49 -23.62 -25.72 13.08
N LEU A 50 -23.22 -24.50 13.45
CA LEU A 50 -23.98 -23.65 14.37
C LEU A 50 -25.35 -23.27 13.79
N GLU A 51 -25.41 -22.90 12.51
CA GLU A 51 -26.68 -22.58 11.84
C GLU A 51 -27.63 -23.79 11.81
N PHE A 52 -27.11 -24.99 11.55
CA PHE A 52 -27.89 -26.22 11.60
C PHE A 52 -28.47 -26.47 13.00
N ARG A 53 -27.66 -26.30 14.05
CA ARG A 53 -28.10 -26.49 15.44
C ARG A 53 -29.15 -25.46 15.85
N ILE A 54 -28.98 -24.20 15.46
CA ILE A 54 -29.97 -23.14 15.69
C ILE A 54 -31.31 -23.51 15.03
N LYS A 55 -31.29 -23.96 13.76
CA LYS A 55 -32.50 -24.42 13.05
C LYS A 55 -33.17 -25.63 13.72
N GLU A 56 -32.38 -26.56 14.23
CA GLU A 56 -32.91 -27.72 14.98
C GLU A 56 -33.64 -27.27 16.26
N ILE A 57 -33.04 -26.34 17.00
CA ILE A 57 -33.64 -25.77 18.23
C ILE A 57 -34.91 -24.97 17.88
N ASP A 58 -34.89 -24.15 16.83
CA ASP A 58 -36.05 -23.40 16.35
C ASP A 58 -37.24 -24.33 16.00
N SER A 59 -36.96 -25.48 15.40
CA SER A 59 -37.98 -26.50 15.12
C SER A 59 -38.56 -27.10 16.41
N LYS A 60 -37.71 -27.39 17.42
CA LYS A 60 -38.18 -27.88 18.74
C LYS A 60 -39.06 -26.84 19.45
N ILE A 61 -38.67 -25.56 19.41
CA ILE A 61 -39.46 -24.45 19.96
C ILE A 61 -40.81 -24.33 19.25
N THR A 62 -40.82 -24.40 17.91
CA THR A 62 -42.06 -24.32 17.11
C THR A 62 -43.03 -25.46 17.45
N ASN A 63 -42.53 -26.69 17.51
CA ASN A 63 -43.34 -27.85 17.88
C ASN A 63 -43.88 -27.76 19.31
N LEU A 64 -43.08 -27.22 20.24
CA LEU A 64 -43.53 -26.95 21.61
C LEU A 64 -44.60 -25.87 21.67
N ASP A 65 -44.45 -24.79 20.89
CA ASP A 65 -45.43 -23.71 20.82
C ASP A 65 -46.80 -24.22 20.32
N GLU A 66 -46.81 -25.11 19.33
CA GLU A 66 -48.04 -25.79 18.89
C GLU A 66 -48.62 -26.71 19.97
N SER A 67 -47.76 -27.49 20.64
CA SER A 67 -48.18 -28.39 21.72
C SER A 67 -48.78 -27.63 22.92
N ILE A 68 -48.19 -26.49 23.31
CA ILE A 68 -48.69 -25.62 24.39
C ILE A 68 -50.07 -25.07 24.05
N LYS A 69 -50.27 -24.61 22.80
CA LYS A 69 -51.57 -24.09 22.32
C LYS A 69 -52.68 -25.14 22.39
N ASN A 70 -52.35 -26.39 22.07
CA ASN A 70 -53.31 -27.50 22.01
C ASN A 70 -53.53 -28.23 23.34
N THR A 71 -52.78 -27.89 24.39
CA THR A 71 -52.90 -28.50 25.71
C THR A 71 -54.04 -27.84 26.51
N ASN A 72 -54.83 -28.62 27.26
CA ASN A 72 -55.90 -28.09 28.13
C ASN A 72 -55.57 -28.14 29.63
N SER A 73 -54.54 -28.92 30.02
CA SER A 73 -54.07 -29.01 31.40
C SER A 73 -53.14 -27.85 31.76
N ALA A 74 -53.45 -27.12 32.83
CA ALA A 74 -52.61 -26.03 33.33
C ALA A 74 -51.24 -26.55 33.80
N SER A 75 -51.18 -27.71 34.45
CA SER A 75 -49.93 -28.32 34.93
C SER A 75 -49.01 -28.67 33.76
N GLU A 76 -49.56 -29.31 32.72
CA GLU A 76 -48.80 -29.72 31.53
C GLU A 76 -48.33 -28.51 30.70
N LYS A 77 -49.11 -27.42 30.67
CA LYS A 77 -48.66 -26.15 30.07
C LYS A 77 -47.45 -25.57 30.80
N VAL A 78 -47.43 -25.60 32.12
CA VAL A 78 -46.31 -25.09 32.91
C VAL A 78 -45.03 -25.89 32.62
N GLU A 79 -45.11 -27.21 32.58
CA GLU A 79 -43.97 -28.08 32.23
C GLU A 79 -43.42 -27.78 30.82
N LYS A 80 -44.31 -27.67 29.81
CA LYS A 80 -43.92 -27.33 28.44
C LYS A 80 -43.33 -25.93 28.31
N LEU A 81 -43.82 -24.95 29.10
CA LEU A 81 -43.25 -23.61 29.14
C LEU A 81 -41.84 -23.61 29.74
N LEU A 82 -41.57 -24.42 30.77
CA LEU A 82 -40.22 -24.59 31.32
C LEU A 82 -39.28 -25.22 30.28
N GLU A 83 -39.75 -26.24 29.54
CA GLU A 83 -38.97 -26.85 28.46
C GLU A 83 -38.68 -25.85 27.33
N ARG A 84 -39.65 -25.00 26.99
CA ARG A 84 -39.47 -23.90 26.02
C ARG A 84 -38.42 -22.90 26.49
N VAL A 85 -38.44 -22.50 27.75
CA VAL A 85 -37.42 -21.59 28.32
C VAL A 85 -36.03 -22.22 28.18
N LYS A 86 -35.88 -23.50 28.49
CA LYS A 86 -34.62 -24.22 28.31
C LYS A 86 -34.14 -24.20 26.85
N TYR A 87 -35.00 -24.47 25.87
CA TYR A 87 -34.59 -24.39 24.45
C TYR A 87 -34.27 -22.95 24.01
N LEU A 88 -34.90 -21.93 24.58
CA LEU A 88 -34.54 -20.54 24.32
C LEU A 88 -33.16 -20.19 24.88
N GLU A 89 -32.82 -20.69 26.07
CA GLU A 89 -31.47 -20.56 26.65
C GLU A 89 -30.43 -21.28 25.77
N GLU A 90 -30.69 -22.52 25.37
CA GLU A 90 -29.82 -23.26 24.45
C GLU A 90 -29.64 -22.54 23.10
N ARG A 91 -30.72 -21.95 22.56
CA ARG A 91 -30.67 -21.14 21.34
C ARG A 91 -29.80 -19.91 21.51
N GLN A 92 -29.95 -19.19 22.63
CA GLN A 92 -29.15 -18.01 22.92
C GLN A 92 -27.67 -18.37 23.06
N ASP A 93 -27.36 -19.50 23.70
CA ASP A 93 -25.99 -20.00 23.81
C ASP A 93 -25.35 -20.32 22.44
N GLU A 94 -26.11 -20.90 21.51
CA GLU A 94 -25.60 -21.17 20.15
C GLU A 94 -25.42 -19.88 19.32
N ILE A 95 -26.30 -18.89 19.49
CA ILE A 95 -26.13 -17.55 18.89
C ILE A 95 -24.87 -16.87 19.43
N ASP A 96 -24.68 -16.89 20.74
CA ASP A 96 -23.50 -16.32 21.39
C ASP A 96 -22.21 -16.99 20.90
N LYS A 97 -22.20 -18.32 20.73
CA LYS A 97 -21.06 -19.06 20.14
C LYS A 97 -20.79 -18.61 18.70
N ASN A 98 -21.83 -18.40 17.90
CA ASN A 98 -21.68 -17.94 16.53
C ASN A 98 -21.08 -16.52 16.48
N THR A 99 -21.61 -15.60 17.28
CA THR A 99 -21.07 -14.23 17.36
C THR A 99 -19.60 -14.22 17.80
N VAL A 100 -19.24 -14.98 18.83
CA VAL A 100 -17.84 -15.12 19.25
C VAL A 100 -16.98 -15.67 18.10
N SER A 101 -17.47 -16.69 17.40
CA SER A 101 -16.77 -17.26 16.24
C SER A 101 -16.56 -16.25 15.11
N VAL A 102 -17.52 -15.37 14.85
CA VAL A 102 -17.41 -14.31 13.83
C VAL A 102 -16.32 -13.31 14.23
N TYR A 103 -16.32 -12.83 15.48
CA TYR A 103 -15.31 -11.89 15.97
C TYR A 103 -13.91 -12.51 16.00
N LYS A 104 -13.79 -13.78 16.41
CA LYS A 104 -12.53 -14.54 16.35
C LYS A 104 -11.92 -14.50 14.94
N TYR A 105 -12.74 -14.81 13.93
CA TYR A 105 -12.30 -14.82 12.53
C TYR A 105 -11.99 -13.41 12.03
N ASN A 106 -12.90 -12.45 12.21
CA ASN A 106 -12.74 -11.09 11.69
C ASN A 106 -11.50 -10.41 12.32
N TYR A 107 -11.29 -10.57 13.64
CA TYR A 107 -10.14 -9.96 14.30
C TYR A 107 -8.82 -10.63 13.92
N SER A 108 -8.78 -11.96 13.82
CA SER A 108 -7.62 -12.66 13.26
C SER A 108 -7.32 -12.15 11.84
N SER A 109 -8.32 -12.08 10.96
CA SER A 109 -8.18 -11.52 9.62
C SER A 109 -7.61 -10.10 9.64
N ALA A 110 -8.05 -9.24 10.56
CA ALA A 110 -7.50 -7.89 10.75
C ALA A 110 -6.00 -7.93 11.05
N VAL A 111 -5.59 -8.70 12.05
CA VAL A 111 -4.19 -8.81 12.47
C VAL A 111 -3.31 -9.36 11.33
N LEU A 112 -3.81 -10.37 10.60
CA LEU A 112 -3.12 -10.95 9.45
C LEU A 112 -2.88 -9.93 8.33
N ASN A 113 -3.91 -9.17 7.99
CA ASN A 113 -3.82 -8.14 6.95
C ASN A 113 -2.90 -7.01 7.37
N LEU A 114 -2.99 -6.56 8.63
CA LEU A 114 -2.09 -5.55 9.19
C LEU A 114 -0.62 -6.00 9.13
N ALA A 115 -0.35 -7.26 9.47
CA ALA A 115 0.99 -7.83 9.33
C ALA A 115 1.44 -7.87 7.86
N SER A 116 0.57 -8.33 6.94
CA SER A 116 0.88 -8.37 5.50
C SER A 116 1.27 -7.00 4.95
N MET A 117 0.55 -5.96 5.36
CA MET A 117 0.83 -4.58 4.93
C MET A 117 2.26 -4.12 5.28
N GLU A 118 2.87 -4.62 6.36
CA GLU A 118 4.25 -4.26 6.75
C GLU A 118 5.25 -4.69 5.66
N ARG A 119 4.99 -5.84 5.03
CA ARG A 119 5.81 -6.35 3.94
C ARG A 119 5.45 -5.78 2.58
N GLU A 120 4.25 -5.23 2.41
CA GLU A 120 3.79 -4.61 1.15
C GLU A 120 4.24 -3.14 1.05
N ILE A 121 4.20 -2.40 2.17
CA ILE A 121 4.66 -1.00 2.23
C ILE A 121 6.19 -0.89 2.12
N LYS A 122 6.96 -1.92 2.53
CA LYS A 122 8.43 -1.89 2.45
C LYS A 122 8.98 -1.82 1.01
N PRO A 123 8.57 -2.69 0.06
CA PRO A 123 8.96 -2.58 -1.34
C PRO A 123 8.58 -1.24 -1.98
N LEU A 124 7.45 -0.64 -1.58
CA LEU A 124 7.07 0.71 -2.03
C LEU A 124 8.12 1.77 -1.67
N ASN A 125 8.69 1.66 -0.46
CA ASN A 125 9.79 2.53 -0.04
C ASN A 125 11.13 2.18 -0.71
N LEU A 126 11.26 0.96 -1.24
CA LEU A 126 12.49 0.39 -1.80
C LEU A 126 12.44 0.25 -3.32
N PHE A 127 11.57 0.98 -4.02
CA PHE A 127 11.58 1.06 -5.49
C PHE A 127 12.90 1.67 -5.99
N ASN A 128 13.97 0.88 -5.98
CA ASN A 128 15.29 1.25 -6.48
C ASN A 128 15.23 1.56 -7.98
N SER A 129 14.31 0.92 -8.73
CA SER A 129 14.03 1.24 -10.13
C SER A 129 13.48 2.66 -10.33
N SER A 130 12.76 3.21 -9.34
CA SER A 130 12.28 4.59 -9.40
C SER A 130 13.42 5.61 -9.23
N ARG A 131 14.47 5.28 -8.46
CA ARG A 131 15.64 6.16 -8.30
C ARG A 131 16.32 6.44 -9.64
N ASP A 132 16.51 5.41 -10.45
CA ASP A 132 17.12 5.56 -11.77
C ASP A 132 16.23 6.35 -12.74
N PHE A 133 14.91 6.14 -12.67
CA PHE A 133 13.95 6.93 -13.45
C PHE A 133 14.00 8.40 -13.06
N TYR A 134 13.80 8.74 -11.79
CA TYR A 134 13.78 10.13 -11.31
C TYR A 134 15.12 10.83 -11.51
N THR A 135 16.24 10.15 -11.29
CA THR A 135 17.57 10.71 -11.59
C THR A 135 17.72 11.05 -13.08
N THR A 136 17.16 10.23 -13.97
CA THR A 136 17.19 10.50 -15.41
C THR A 136 16.24 11.64 -15.76
N LEU A 137 15.07 11.68 -15.13
CA LEU A 137 14.07 12.72 -15.32
C LEU A 137 14.64 14.10 -14.98
N ASP A 138 15.34 14.20 -13.85
CA ASP A 138 16.04 15.42 -13.44
C ASP A 138 17.19 15.77 -14.39
N ALA A 139 17.91 14.76 -14.88
CA ALA A 139 19.01 14.98 -15.82
C ALA A 139 18.54 15.63 -17.13
N VAL A 140 17.33 15.34 -17.62
CA VAL A 140 16.77 15.99 -18.82
C VAL A 140 16.53 17.49 -18.61
N GLY A 141 16.14 17.88 -17.39
CA GLY A 141 15.90 19.27 -17.02
C GLY A 141 17.16 20.15 -16.98
N ASN A 142 18.36 19.55 -17.08
CA ASN A 142 19.61 20.26 -16.96
C ASN A 142 20.27 20.50 -18.33
N PRO A 143 20.32 21.75 -18.84
CA PRO A 143 20.94 22.05 -20.13
C PRO A 143 22.44 21.76 -20.16
N MET A 144 23.11 21.73 -19.00
CA MET A 144 24.52 21.36 -18.92
C MET A 144 24.76 19.87 -19.17
N ASN A 145 23.74 19.01 -19.25
CA ASN A 145 23.95 17.62 -19.65
C ASN A 145 24.12 17.42 -21.16
N TYR A 146 23.94 18.49 -21.94
CA TYR A 146 24.06 18.47 -23.39
C TYR A 146 25.44 19.00 -23.82
N GLU A 147 26.24 18.15 -24.47
CA GLU A 147 27.65 18.46 -24.83
C GLU A 147 27.79 19.79 -25.61
N GLY A 148 26.89 20.05 -26.56
CA GLY A 148 26.90 21.28 -27.35
C GLY A 148 26.58 22.54 -26.54
N TYR A 149 25.80 22.39 -25.46
CA TYR A 149 25.43 23.48 -24.56
C TYR A 149 26.57 23.84 -23.63
N GLN A 150 27.21 22.85 -22.99
CA GLN A 150 28.36 23.07 -22.11
C GLN A 150 29.46 23.89 -22.79
N LYS A 151 29.81 23.52 -24.04
CA LYS A 151 30.85 24.20 -24.83
C LYS A 151 30.46 25.63 -25.18
N TRP A 152 29.21 25.86 -25.57
CA TRP A 152 28.71 27.17 -25.94
C TRP A 152 28.51 28.10 -24.73
N PHE A 153 28.11 27.54 -23.59
CA PHE A 153 27.77 28.29 -22.40
C PHE A 153 28.95 29.09 -21.85
N GLY A 154 30.19 28.60 -22.01
CA GLY A 154 31.40 29.36 -21.67
C GLY A 154 31.50 30.68 -22.44
N THR A 155 31.30 30.64 -23.77
CA THR A 155 31.31 31.85 -24.62
C THR A 155 30.19 32.82 -24.24
N PHE A 156 29.01 32.29 -23.92
CA PHE A 156 27.88 33.10 -23.46
C PHE A 156 28.15 33.76 -22.09
N LYS A 157 28.78 33.05 -21.17
CA LYS A 157 29.19 33.56 -19.85
C LYS A 157 30.23 34.68 -19.98
N GLU A 158 31.18 34.56 -20.90
CA GLU A 158 32.13 35.63 -21.20
C GLU A 158 31.45 36.90 -21.75
N PHE A 159 30.40 36.75 -22.56
CA PHE A 159 29.60 37.88 -23.04
C PHE A 159 28.88 38.57 -21.88
N ILE A 160 28.19 37.81 -21.01
CA ILE A 160 27.53 38.37 -19.83
C ILE A 160 28.53 39.14 -18.97
N ALA A 161 29.70 38.56 -18.70
CA ALA A 161 30.72 39.19 -17.86
C ALA A 161 31.25 40.53 -18.42
N LYS A 162 31.29 40.68 -19.76
CA LYS A 162 31.74 41.90 -20.43
C LYS A 162 30.66 42.97 -20.52
N GLU A 163 29.41 42.58 -20.75
CA GLU A 163 28.32 43.52 -21.04
C GLU A 163 27.45 43.85 -19.82
N ARG A 164 27.62 43.14 -18.69
CA ARG A 164 26.82 43.36 -17.46
C ARG A 164 26.87 44.79 -16.91
N GLU A 165 27.98 45.51 -17.07
CA GLU A 165 28.12 46.88 -16.57
C GLU A 165 27.23 47.88 -17.32
N ASN A 166 26.80 47.52 -18.53
CA ASN A 166 26.00 48.36 -19.41
C ASN A 166 24.54 47.91 -19.54
N ASP A 167 24.16 46.74 -19.00
CA ASP A 167 22.81 46.19 -19.04
C ASP A 167 22.41 45.56 -17.69
N ALA A 168 21.48 46.23 -16.99
CA ALA A 168 20.96 45.79 -15.69
C ALA A 168 20.29 44.40 -15.72
N ARG A 169 19.78 43.95 -16.87
CA ARG A 169 19.21 42.60 -17.03
C ARG A 169 20.31 41.54 -17.10
N LEU A 170 21.43 41.84 -17.76
CA LEU A 170 22.59 40.97 -17.79
C LEU A 170 23.31 40.92 -16.44
N GLU A 171 23.31 42.04 -15.70
CA GLU A 171 23.78 42.08 -14.30
C GLU A 171 22.93 41.17 -13.41
N ALA A 172 21.60 41.26 -13.51
CA ALA A 172 20.69 40.39 -12.76
C ALA A 172 20.88 38.91 -13.13
N LEU A 173 21.01 38.58 -14.43
CA LEU A 173 21.29 37.21 -14.89
C LEU A 173 22.64 36.70 -14.36
N ASN A 174 23.69 37.53 -14.40
CA ASN A 174 25.01 37.19 -13.86
C ASN A 174 24.92 36.85 -12.37
N HIS A 175 24.21 37.68 -11.60
CA HIS A 175 24.01 37.44 -10.17
C HIS A 175 23.24 36.14 -9.91
N MET A 176 22.19 35.85 -10.69
CA MET A 176 21.46 34.57 -10.59
C MET A 176 22.35 33.36 -10.90
N LEU A 177 23.25 33.44 -11.89
CA LEU A 177 24.19 32.37 -12.22
C LEU A 177 25.26 32.17 -11.13
N GLU A 178 25.72 33.25 -10.50
CA GLU A 178 26.65 33.20 -9.37
C GLU A 178 26.01 32.57 -8.12
N VAL A 179 24.77 32.95 -7.80
CA VAL A 179 24.03 32.45 -6.64
C VAL A 179 23.60 30.99 -6.80
N THR A 180 23.22 30.58 -8.01
CA THR A 180 22.79 29.20 -8.29
C THR A 180 23.97 28.24 -8.50
N GLY A 181 25.22 28.72 -8.50
CA GLY A 181 26.42 27.88 -8.60
C GLY A 181 26.63 27.27 -9.99
N ASP A 182 26.40 28.07 -11.04
CA ASP A 182 26.24 27.65 -12.45
C ASP A 182 25.00 26.77 -12.69
N LEU A 183 24.57 26.70 -13.96
CA LEU A 183 23.40 25.95 -14.42
C LEU A 183 23.36 24.45 -14.02
N ALA A 184 24.46 23.91 -13.51
CA ALA A 184 24.62 22.50 -13.20
C ALA A 184 24.10 22.05 -11.83
N GLN A 185 23.79 22.97 -10.89
CA GLN A 185 23.42 22.64 -9.49
C GLN A 185 21.93 22.30 -9.28
N GLY A 186 21.19 21.93 -10.33
CA GLY A 186 19.81 21.46 -10.19
C GLY A 186 18.78 22.53 -9.83
N THR A 187 19.07 23.82 -10.09
CA THR A 187 18.07 24.88 -9.95
C THR A 187 17.00 24.70 -11.04
N PRO A 188 15.69 24.64 -10.70
CA PRO A 188 14.63 24.46 -11.68
C PRO A 188 14.69 25.53 -12.77
N PHE A 189 14.71 25.09 -14.03
CA PHE A 189 14.81 25.97 -15.18
C PHE A 189 13.45 26.57 -15.56
N THR A 190 12.83 27.27 -14.61
CA THR A 190 11.45 27.78 -14.74
C THR A 190 11.33 29.24 -14.30
N GLY A 191 10.20 29.88 -14.65
CA GLY A 191 9.86 31.22 -14.18
C GLY A 191 10.84 32.34 -14.58
N VAL A 192 11.17 33.19 -13.61
CA VAL A 192 11.99 34.41 -13.80
C VAL A 192 13.42 34.08 -14.24
N PHE A 193 13.96 32.96 -13.79
CA PHE A 193 15.31 32.52 -14.17
C PHE A 193 15.36 32.13 -15.66
N ALA A 194 14.43 31.29 -16.11
CA ALA A 194 14.31 30.93 -17.52
C ALA A 194 14.07 32.16 -18.41
N GLY A 195 13.20 33.09 -17.98
CA GLY A 195 12.94 34.35 -18.68
C GLY A 195 14.19 35.22 -18.85
N SER A 196 14.94 35.42 -17.76
CA SER A 196 16.18 36.22 -17.77
C SER A 196 17.24 35.60 -18.70
N LEU A 197 17.30 34.27 -18.71
CA LEU A 197 18.23 33.55 -19.55
C LEU A 197 17.80 33.58 -21.03
N PHE A 198 16.51 33.49 -21.37
CA PHE A 198 16.04 33.70 -22.75
C PHE A 198 16.36 35.10 -23.27
N ASP A 199 16.16 36.12 -22.44
CA ASP A 199 16.49 37.50 -22.79
C ASP A 199 18.00 37.65 -23.01
N GLY A 200 18.83 37.14 -22.10
CA GLY A 200 20.29 37.18 -22.21
C GLY A 200 20.81 36.47 -23.47
N ILE A 201 20.30 35.27 -23.77
CA ILE A 201 20.67 34.53 -24.99
C ILE A 201 20.23 35.29 -26.24
N SER A 202 19.04 35.89 -26.23
CA SER A 202 18.53 36.66 -27.37
C SER A 202 19.36 37.92 -27.62
N GLN A 203 19.77 38.62 -26.56
CA GLN A 203 20.71 39.75 -26.63
C GLN A 203 22.07 39.30 -27.18
N PHE A 204 22.59 38.18 -26.70
CA PHE A 204 23.83 37.60 -27.22
C PHE A 204 23.73 37.33 -28.72
N ILE A 205 22.67 36.65 -29.19
CA ILE A 205 22.41 36.40 -30.62
C ILE A 205 22.33 37.71 -31.43
N GLY A 206 21.71 38.74 -30.84
CA GLY A 206 21.58 40.08 -31.44
C GLY A 206 22.91 40.81 -31.60
N SER A 207 23.84 40.60 -30.67
CA SER A 207 25.20 41.18 -30.69
C SER A 207 26.11 40.59 -31.77
N LEU A 208 25.80 39.37 -32.25
CA LEU A 208 26.63 38.64 -33.21
C LEU A 208 26.48 39.17 -34.63
N ASN A 209 27.63 39.41 -35.27
CA ASN A 209 27.71 40.01 -36.60
C ASN A 209 27.75 38.96 -37.72
N ARG A 210 27.78 39.43 -38.97
CA ARG A 210 27.83 38.57 -40.17
C ARG A 210 29.06 37.64 -40.22
N ARG A 211 30.14 37.99 -39.50
CA ARG A 211 31.37 37.20 -39.37
C ARG A 211 31.22 36.04 -38.38
N ASP A 212 30.26 36.13 -37.46
CA ASP A 212 30.02 35.14 -36.39
C ASP A 212 28.88 34.19 -36.75
N LYS A 213 28.71 33.89 -38.04
CA LYS A 213 27.54 33.16 -38.56
C LYS A 213 27.35 31.80 -37.89
N GLU A 214 28.44 31.05 -37.68
CA GLU A 214 28.42 29.74 -37.03
C GLU A 214 28.03 29.85 -35.56
N LEU A 215 28.63 30.78 -34.81
CA LEU A 215 28.30 31.05 -33.42
C LEU A 215 26.84 31.51 -33.27
N LYS A 216 26.34 32.30 -34.22
CA LYS A 216 24.94 32.73 -34.25
C LYS A 216 23.99 31.56 -34.47
N GLU A 217 24.33 30.65 -35.37
CA GLU A 217 23.55 29.43 -35.60
C GLU A 217 23.57 28.49 -34.38
N GLN A 218 24.74 28.32 -33.76
CA GLN A 218 24.90 27.55 -32.53
C GLN A 218 24.08 28.17 -31.38
N SER A 219 24.14 29.49 -31.21
CA SER A 219 23.39 30.21 -30.18
C SER A 219 21.88 30.09 -30.39
N MET A 220 21.40 30.13 -31.64
CA MET A 220 19.98 29.85 -31.95
C MET A 220 19.58 28.40 -31.61
N LYS A 221 20.47 27.42 -31.82
CA LYS A 221 20.23 26.03 -31.40
C LYS A 221 20.17 25.91 -29.87
N MET A 222 21.06 26.60 -29.15
CA MET A 222 21.07 26.60 -27.69
C MET A 222 19.88 27.33 -27.08
N LEU A 223 19.41 28.42 -27.71
CA LEU A 223 18.16 29.08 -27.34
C LEU A 223 16.98 28.10 -27.44
N LYS A 224 16.86 27.38 -28.57
CA LYS A 224 15.80 26.38 -28.76
C LYS A 224 15.89 25.25 -27.73
N LEU A 225 17.09 24.73 -27.46
CA LEU A 225 17.30 23.69 -26.45
C LEU A 225 16.88 24.18 -25.07
N THR A 226 17.30 25.39 -24.69
CA THR A 226 16.89 26.04 -23.44
C THR A 226 15.37 26.15 -23.36
N THR A 227 14.70 26.56 -24.45
CA THR A 227 13.24 26.68 -24.48
C THR A 227 12.55 25.33 -24.28
N SER A 228 12.98 24.31 -25.00
CA SER A 228 12.44 22.95 -24.85
C SER A 228 12.65 22.40 -23.44
N ILE A 229 13.84 22.59 -22.86
CA ILE A 229 14.16 22.15 -21.48
C ILE A 229 13.32 22.90 -20.45
N ALA A 230 13.16 24.23 -20.60
CA ALA A 230 12.35 25.01 -19.68
C ALA A 230 10.88 24.59 -19.71
N GLN A 231 10.35 24.32 -20.90
CA GLN A 231 8.97 23.84 -21.06
C GLN A 231 8.81 22.43 -20.48
N PHE A 232 9.77 21.54 -20.75
CA PHE A 232 9.82 20.21 -20.17
C PHE A 232 9.87 20.26 -18.64
N THR A 233 10.74 21.10 -18.07
CA THR A 233 10.91 21.26 -16.62
C THR A 233 9.63 21.80 -15.99
N HIS A 234 9.00 22.80 -16.61
CA HIS A 234 7.72 23.30 -16.12
C HIS A 234 6.63 22.21 -16.09
N ASP A 235 6.49 21.42 -17.16
CA ASP A 235 5.52 20.33 -17.19
C ASP A 235 5.90 19.20 -16.21
N LYS A 236 7.20 18.93 -16.04
CA LYS A 236 7.74 17.96 -15.07
C LYS A 236 7.36 18.34 -13.64
N ASP A 237 7.59 19.59 -13.25
CA ASP A 237 7.32 20.10 -11.89
C ASP A 237 5.84 19.94 -11.50
N LEU A 238 4.92 20.07 -12.48
CA LEU A 238 3.49 19.83 -12.26
C LEU A 238 3.20 18.36 -11.92
N VAL A 239 3.94 17.41 -12.50
CA VAL A 239 3.82 15.98 -12.18
C VAL A 239 4.52 15.67 -10.85
N GLU A 240 5.68 16.28 -10.59
CA GLU A 240 6.44 16.08 -9.34
C GLU A 240 5.72 16.60 -8.11
N THR A 241 4.93 17.68 -8.22
CA THR A 241 4.08 18.15 -7.14
C THR A 241 3.09 17.07 -6.66
N GLU A 242 2.52 16.29 -7.59
CA GLU A 242 1.67 15.15 -7.23
C GLU A 242 2.49 14.03 -6.57
N TRP A 243 3.69 13.76 -7.07
CA TRP A 243 4.58 12.76 -6.47
C TRP A 243 4.95 13.10 -5.02
N GLU A 244 5.24 14.37 -4.72
CA GLU A 244 5.48 14.83 -3.35
C GLU A 244 4.26 14.62 -2.45
N ALA A 245 3.06 14.92 -2.95
CA ALA A 245 1.81 14.68 -2.22
C ALA A 245 1.56 13.19 -1.96
N ILE A 246 1.89 12.32 -2.93
CA ILE A 246 1.85 10.86 -2.78
C ILE A 246 2.85 10.41 -1.71
N ASN A 247 4.10 10.88 -1.75
CA ASN A 247 5.12 10.54 -0.75
C ASN A 247 4.70 10.94 0.66
N LYS A 248 4.13 12.13 0.83
CA LYS A 248 3.57 12.56 2.12
C LYS A 248 2.48 11.61 2.60
N SER A 249 1.55 11.24 1.70
CA SER A 249 0.45 10.32 2.02
C SER A 249 0.95 8.90 2.38
N LEU A 250 2.02 8.42 1.72
CA LEU A 250 2.68 7.15 2.04
C LEU A 250 3.33 7.17 3.43
N ASN A 251 4.00 8.27 3.78
CA ASN A 251 4.59 8.44 5.11
C ASN A 251 3.51 8.46 6.19
N GLU A 252 2.42 9.20 5.99
CA GLU A 252 1.28 9.22 6.89
C GLU A 252 0.64 7.83 7.04
N LEU A 253 0.48 7.08 5.94
CA LEU A 253 -0.02 5.70 5.99
C LEU A 253 0.88 4.81 6.83
N LYS A 254 2.20 4.93 6.67
CA LYS A 254 3.19 4.16 7.43
C LYS A 254 3.15 4.50 8.92
N GLU A 255 2.96 5.76 9.28
CA GLU A 255 2.79 6.16 10.69
C GLU A 255 1.52 5.55 11.29
N LEU A 256 0.39 5.63 10.57
CA LEU A 256 -0.88 5.04 11.01
C LEU A 256 -0.80 3.51 11.12
N GLN A 257 -0.12 2.86 10.18
CA GLN A 257 0.15 1.43 10.24
C GLN A 257 1.00 1.07 11.47
N ASN A 258 2.10 1.78 11.71
CA ASN A 258 2.97 1.52 12.85
C ASN A 258 2.21 1.66 14.17
N LYS A 259 1.31 2.66 14.25
CA LYS A 259 0.41 2.82 15.39
C LYS A 259 -0.53 1.63 15.54
N ALA A 260 -1.19 1.20 14.46
CA ALA A 260 -2.07 0.04 14.49
C ALA A 260 -1.32 -1.27 14.84
N LEU A 261 -0.08 -1.43 14.38
CA LEU A 261 0.80 -2.56 14.75
C LEU A 261 1.13 -2.54 16.24
N GLU A 262 1.43 -1.37 16.80
CA GLU A 262 1.70 -1.21 18.23
C GLU A 262 0.46 -1.57 19.06
N GLU A 263 -0.70 -0.97 18.75
CA GLU A 263 -1.96 -1.23 19.46
C GLU A 263 -2.37 -2.71 19.37
N ASN A 264 -2.36 -3.29 18.18
CA ASN A 264 -2.82 -4.68 18.00
C ASN A 264 -1.79 -5.69 18.48
N LEU A 265 -0.55 -5.61 18.00
CA LEU A 265 0.43 -6.66 18.32
C LEU A 265 0.98 -6.50 19.74
N VAL A 266 1.33 -5.30 20.15
CA VAL A 266 2.03 -5.08 21.43
C VAL A 266 1.03 -4.94 22.57
N GLU A 267 0.05 -4.04 22.46
CA GLU A 267 -0.83 -3.71 23.59
C GLU A 267 -1.93 -4.78 23.79
N ILE A 268 -2.60 -5.22 22.72
CA ILE A 268 -3.70 -6.19 22.82
C ILE A 268 -3.18 -7.62 22.91
N LEU A 269 -2.27 -8.01 22.00
CA LEU A 269 -1.80 -9.40 21.86
C LEU A 269 -0.53 -9.73 22.66
N ASP A 270 0.12 -8.75 23.28
CA ASP A 270 1.36 -8.91 24.07
C ASP A 270 2.53 -9.54 23.26
N ILE A 271 2.59 -9.25 21.96
CA ILE A 271 3.66 -9.67 21.05
C ILE A 271 4.71 -8.57 20.97
N LYS A 272 5.96 -8.91 21.25
CA LYS A 272 7.06 -7.93 21.19
C LYS A 272 7.34 -7.52 19.75
N LYS A 273 7.47 -6.21 19.51
CA LYS A 273 7.81 -5.65 18.19
C LYS A 273 9.07 -6.24 17.57
N ASN A 274 10.11 -6.48 18.38
CA ASN A 274 11.37 -7.08 17.90
C ASN A 274 11.17 -8.52 17.44
N GLU A 275 10.35 -9.29 18.18
CA GLU A 275 10.01 -10.68 17.83
C GLU A 275 9.24 -10.72 16.51
N PHE A 276 8.24 -9.85 16.35
CA PHE A 276 7.50 -9.71 15.09
C PHE A 276 8.44 -9.35 13.92
N THR A 277 9.35 -8.41 14.16
CA THR A 277 10.30 -7.97 13.13
C THR A 277 11.24 -9.10 12.70
N GLU A 278 11.76 -9.88 13.65
CA GLU A 278 12.67 -10.98 13.39
C GLU A 278 11.96 -12.16 12.71
N ASN A 279 10.84 -12.61 13.27
CA ASN A 279 10.18 -13.85 12.86
C ASN A 279 9.24 -13.70 11.66
N PHE A 280 8.85 -12.47 11.31
CA PHE A 280 7.97 -12.22 10.16
C PHE A 280 8.55 -11.26 9.14
N THR A 281 8.91 -10.06 9.58
CA THR A 281 9.26 -8.96 8.67
C THR A 281 10.57 -9.24 7.95
N ASN A 282 11.61 -9.64 8.69
CA ASN A 282 12.93 -9.91 8.15
C ASN A 282 13.15 -11.39 7.81
N GLU A 283 12.25 -12.28 8.22
CA GLU A 283 12.33 -13.70 7.90
C GLU A 283 12.18 -13.92 6.38
N THR A 284 13.07 -14.72 5.82
CA THR A 284 13.16 -15.01 4.39
C THR A 284 12.48 -16.33 4.05
N ASP A 285 12.46 -17.29 4.98
CA ASP A 285 11.78 -18.58 4.83
C ASP A 285 10.25 -18.42 4.90
N ALA A 286 9.58 -18.72 3.80
CA ALA A 286 8.12 -18.64 3.71
C ALA A 286 7.41 -19.54 4.73
N LYS A 287 7.93 -20.75 5.02
CA LYS A 287 7.29 -21.68 5.97
C LYS A 287 7.28 -21.12 7.38
N LYS A 288 8.42 -20.60 7.82
CA LYS A 288 8.56 -20.02 9.17
C LYS A 288 7.64 -18.83 9.35
N ARG A 289 7.53 -17.96 8.33
CA ARG A 289 6.58 -16.86 8.34
C ARG A 289 5.15 -17.32 8.43
N THR A 290 4.76 -18.30 7.61
CA THR A 290 3.39 -18.85 7.64
C THR A 290 3.07 -19.38 9.03
N GLN A 291 3.98 -20.15 9.63
CA GLN A 291 3.77 -20.67 10.97
C GLN A 291 3.62 -19.56 12.00
N TYR A 292 4.53 -18.59 12.02
CA TYR A 292 4.48 -17.49 12.97
C TYR A 292 3.19 -16.66 12.84
N ILE A 293 2.73 -16.41 11.61
CA ILE A 293 1.48 -15.71 11.35
C ILE A 293 0.25 -16.52 11.77
N LEU A 294 0.27 -17.84 11.61
CA LEU A 294 -0.76 -18.73 12.14
C LEU A 294 -0.80 -18.68 13.67
N ASP A 295 0.37 -18.64 14.32
CA ASP A 295 0.47 -18.54 15.78
C ASP A 295 -0.12 -17.22 16.27
N ILE A 296 0.21 -16.09 15.62
CA ILE A 296 -0.40 -14.78 15.91
C ILE A 296 -1.92 -14.80 15.72
N SER A 297 -2.41 -15.38 14.62
CA SER A 297 -3.84 -15.56 14.37
C SER A 297 -4.51 -16.31 15.52
N LYS A 298 -3.85 -17.35 16.06
CA LYS A 298 -4.38 -18.11 17.19
C LYS A 298 -4.41 -17.32 18.49
N ILE A 299 -3.38 -16.49 18.73
CA ILE A 299 -3.36 -15.58 19.88
C ILE A 299 -4.52 -14.58 19.78
N ALA A 300 -4.74 -13.99 18.60
CA ALA A 300 -5.86 -13.07 18.35
C ALA A 300 -7.23 -13.74 18.58
N GLU A 301 -7.41 -14.97 18.09
CA GLU A 301 -8.60 -15.76 18.36
C GLU A 301 -8.84 -16.01 19.85
N ASN A 302 -7.80 -16.33 20.61
CA ASN A 302 -7.92 -16.62 22.04
C ASN A 302 -8.23 -15.35 22.83
N LYS A 303 -7.67 -14.21 22.44
CA LYS A 303 -7.91 -12.92 23.09
C LYS A 303 -9.40 -12.52 23.06
N ILE A 304 -10.10 -12.76 21.95
CA ILE A 304 -11.55 -12.57 21.86
C ILE A 304 -12.31 -13.41 22.90
N VAL A 305 -11.90 -14.67 23.09
CA VAL A 305 -12.54 -15.58 24.06
C VAL A 305 -12.26 -15.15 25.49
N GLU A 306 -11.05 -14.66 25.77
CA GLU A 306 -10.67 -14.12 27.07
C GLU A 306 -11.45 -12.84 27.40
N GLU A 307 -11.52 -11.89 26.47
CA GLU A 307 -12.24 -10.63 26.70
C GLU A 307 -13.75 -10.86 26.87
N ARG A 308 -14.37 -11.77 26.11
CA ARG A 308 -15.77 -12.17 26.31
C ARG A 308 -16.05 -12.69 27.73
N LYS A 309 -15.08 -13.37 28.35
CA LYS A 309 -15.21 -13.91 29.71
C LYS A 309 -15.04 -12.84 30.78
N ILE A 310 -14.14 -11.89 30.56
CA ILE A 310 -13.81 -10.83 31.53
C ILE A 310 -14.83 -9.68 31.45
N ASN A 311 -15.23 -9.30 30.24
CA ASN A 311 -16.11 -8.16 29.96
C ASN A 311 -17.31 -8.57 29.08
N PRO A 312 -18.26 -9.35 29.63
CA PRO A 312 -19.31 -9.98 28.84
C PRO A 312 -20.23 -9.02 28.09
N GLU A 313 -20.40 -7.79 28.57
CA GLU A 313 -21.32 -6.81 28.00
C GLU A 313 -20.67 -5.94 26.91
N ASN A 314 -19.37 -5.59 27.06
CA ASN A 314 -18.73 -4.58 26.21
C ASN A 314 -17.47 -5.06 25.47
N TRP A 315 -17.18 -6.36 25.47
CA TRP A 315 -15.98 -6.92 24.83
C TRP A 315 -15.84 -6.64 23.32
N LYS A 316 -16.92 -6.30 22.61
CA LYS A 316 -16.91 -6.19 21.13
C LYS A 316 -16.28 -4.90 20.61
N GLN A 317 -16.46 -3.79 21.33
CA GLN A 317 -16.24 -2.44 20.81
C GLN A 317 -14.78 -2.23 20.39
N GLU A 318 -13.83 -2.56 21.27
CA GLU A 318 -12.40 -2.39 21.01
C GLU A 318 -11.95 -3.14 19.76
N TYR A 319 -12.30 -4.41 19.63
CA TYR A 319 -11.94 -5.19 18.43
C TYR A 319 -12.65 -4.68 17.19
N HIS A 320 -13.90 -4.20 17.30
CA HIS A 320 -14.59 -3.58 16.18
C HIS A 320 -13.85 -2.34 15.67
N ASP A 321 -13.44 -1.47 16.57
CA ASP A 321 -12.70 -0.25 16.23
C ASP A 321 -11.34 -0.59 15.60
N GLN A 322 -10.63 -1.59 16.13
CA GLN A 322 -9.38 -2.07 15.55
C GLN A 322 -9.56 -2.69 14.16
N MET A 323 -10.62 -3.49 13.97
CA MET A 323 -10.97 -4.05 12.66
C MET A 323 -11.24 -2.93 11.65
N LEU A 324 -12.04 -1.92 12.01
CA LEU A 324 -12.30 -0.77 11.16
C LEU A 324 -11.03 0.01 10.82
N ALA A 325 -10.14 0.20 11.79
CA ALA A 325 -8.86 0.87 11.56
C ALA A 325 -8.01 0.14 10.51
N VAL A 326 -7.88 -1.18 10.62
CA VAL A 326 -7.12 -1.99 9.64
C VAL A 326 -7.77 -1.97 8.26
N GLN A 327 -9.10 -2.10 8.17
CA GLN A 327 -9.80 -2.02 6.89
C GLN A 327 -9.57 -0.66 6.22
N ASN A 328 -9.68 0.43 6.98
CA ASN A 328 -9.40 1.77 6.47
C ASN A 328 -7.95 1.93 5.99
N LEU A 329 -6.98 1.37 6.71
CA LEU A 329 -5.58 1.34 6.28
C LEU A 329 -5.42 0.64 4.93
N LYS A 330 -6.05 -0.52 4.75
CA LYS A 330 -5.96 -1.30 3.51
C LYS A 330 -6.63 -0.60 2.32
N ILE A 331 -7.77 0.06 2.52
CA ILE A 331 -8.41 0.90 1.51
C ILE A 331 -7.49 2.07 1.13
N ARG A 332 -6.92 2.78 2.12
CA ARG A 332 -5.97 3.89 1.88
C ARG A 332 -4.74 3.44 1.11
N PHE A 333 -4.22 2.27 1.43
CA PHE A 333 -3.12 1.65 0.69
C PHE A 333 -3.50 1.40 -0.77
N GLY A 334 -4.64 0.76 -1.03
CA GLY A 334 -5.16 0.55 -2.38
C GLY A 334 -5.33 1.85 -3.16
N MET A 335 -5.93 2.88 -2.55
CA MET A 335 -6.06 4.21 -3.16
C MET A 335 -4.71 4.86 -3.49
N LEU A 336 -3.70 4.69 -2.63
CA LEU A 336 -2.34 5.19 -2.89
C LEU A 336 -1.68 4.45 -4.04
N THR A 337 -1.82 3.12 -4.13
CA THR A 337 -1.30 2.37 -5.27
C THR A 337 -1.94 2.81 -6.59
N PHE A 338 -3.23 3.14 -6.58
CA PHE A 338 -3.92 3.71 -7.74
C PHE A 338 -3.37 5.09 -8.12
N ARG A 339 -3.22 6.00 -7.15
CA ARG A 339 -2.63 7.35 -7.39
C ARG A 339 -1.22 7.26 -7.96
N ILE A 340 -0.41 6.30 -7.50
CA ILE A 340 0.94 6.09 -8.06
C ILE A 340 0.85 5.70 -9.54
N LEU A 341 -0.01 4.73 -9.90
CA LEU A 341 -0.20 4.35 -11.30
C LEU A 341 -0.66 5.53 -12.16
N GLU A 342 -1.63 6.31 -11.69
CA GLU A 342 -2.07 7.52 -12.40
C GLU A 342 -0.94 8.53 -12.57
N ASN A 343 -0.04 8.64 -11.58
CA ASN A 343 1.13 9.53 -11.69
C ASN A 343 2.16 9.01 -12.70
N LEU A 344 2.38 7.69 -12.76
CA LEU A 344 3.19 7.07 -13.82
C LEU A 344 2.60 7.33 -15.22
N ASP A 345 1.27 7.33 -15.35
CA ASP A 345 0.60 7.73 -16.61
C ASP A 345 0.80 9.21 -16.95
N LYS A 346 0.91 10.10 -15.96
CA LYS A 346 1.25 11.51 -16.19
C LYS A 346 2.69 11.64 -16.72
N TYR A 347 3.65 10.89 -16.17
CA TYR A 347 5.01 10.84 -16.72
C TYR A 347 5.04 10.28 -18.14
N GLU A 348 4.24 9.26 -18.45
CA GLU A 348 4.12 8.73 -19.81
C GLU A 348 3.64 9.81 -20.79
N LYS A 349 2.60 10.57 -20.42
CA LYS A 349 2.09 11.68 -21.24
C LYS A 349 3.13 12.79 -21.41
N LEU A 350 3.90 13.10 -20.37
CA LEU A 350 5.02 14.05 -20.44
C LEU A 350 6.05 13.58 -21.47
N ILE A 351 6.49 12.32 -21.41
CA ILE A 351 7.45 11.75 -22.35
C ILE A 351 6.91 11.79 -23.79
N GLN A 352 5.65 11.41 -23.99
CA GLN A 352 5.00 11.42 -25.31
C GLN A 352 4.90 12.83 -25.93
N LYS A 353 4.74 13.87 -25.11
CA LYS A 353 4.70 15.26 -25.56
C LYS A 353 6.03 15.69 -26.20
N TYR A 354 7.16 15.23 -25.64
CA TYR A 354 8.50 15.64 -26.08
C TYR A 354 9.24 14.60 -26.94
N GLN A 355 8.68 13.41 -27.15
CA GLN A 355 9.35 12.33 -27.90
C GLN A 355 9.75 12.70 -29.34
N ASN A 356 9.03 13.65 -29.94
CA ASN A 356 9.28 14.13 -31.31
C ASN A 356 10.10 15.42 -31.34
N ASP A 357 10.48 15.99 -30.19
CA ASP A 357 11.38 17.13 -30.14
C ASP A 357 12.77 16.67 -30.62
N PRO A 358 13.31 17.24 -31.73
CA PRO A 358 14.61 16.83 -32.25
C PRO A 358 15.77 16.94 -31.25
N LEU A 359 15.61 17.80 -30.24
CA LEU A 359 16.62 18.09 -29.21
C LEU A 359 16.48 17.19 -27.97
N LEU A 360 15.28 16.68 -27.69
CA LEU A 360 15.01 15.86 -26.49
C LEU A 360 14.69 14.38 -26.80
N LYS A 361 14.49 14.02 -28.07
CA LYS A 361 14.04 12.67 -28.48
C LYS A 361 14.83 11.50 -27.87
N GLU A 362 16.15 11.61 -27.76
CA GLU A 362 16.98 10.51 -27.24
C GLU A 362 16.80 10.37 -25.72
N GLU A 363 16.70 11.49 -25.01
CA GLU A 363 16.40 11.50 -23.58
C GLU A 363 15.00 10.97 -23.29
N MET A 364 14.01 11.34 -24.11
CA MET A 364 12.66 10.80 -24.00
C MET A 364 12.61 9.29 -24.23
N ARG A 365 13.40 8.77 -25.18
CA ARG A 365 13.53 7.33 -25.40
C ARG A 365 14.14 6.61 -24.19
N ASN A 366 15.17 7.20 -23.57
CA ASN A 366 15.78 6.66 -22.36
C ASN A 366 14.81 6.70 -21.16
N LEU A 367 14.11 7.82 -20.96
CA LEU A 367 13.09 7.95 -19.92
C LEU A 367 11.96 6.94 -20.09
N LYS A 368 11.51 6.72 -21.34
CA LYS A 368 10.46 5.74 -21.64
C LYS A 368 10.85 4.35 -21.18
N LEU A 369 12.05 3.90 -21.52
CA LEU A 369 12.57 2.59 -21.11
C LEU A 369 12.59 2.45 -19.57
N LYS A 370 13.04 3.49 -18.86
CA LYS A 370 13.10 3.48 -17.39
C LYS A 370 11.70 3.53 -16.76
N LEU A 371 10.80 4.33 -17.31
CA LEU A 371 9.41 4.40 -16.86
C LEU A 371 8.71 3.05 -17.03
N ASP A 372 8.92 2.38 -18.16
CA ASP A 372 8.34 1.05 -18.41
C ASP A 372 8.84 0.02 -17.41
N LEU A 373 10.13 0.06 -17.04
CA LEU A 373 10.68 -0.81 -15.99
C LEU A 373 10.02 -0.54 -14.62
N VAL A 374 9.86 0.75 -14.25
CA VAL A 374 9.19 1.13 -13.00
C VAL A 374 7.74 0.67 -13.01
N ARG A 375 7.01 0.96 -14.09
CA ARG A 375 5.59 0.60 -14.25
C ARG A 375 5.39 -0.91 -14.21
N ASN A 376 6.14 -1.67 -14.99
CA ASN A 376 6.02 -3.12 -15.02
C ASN A 376 6.36 -3.75 -13.66
N SER A 377 7.39 -3.24 -12.98
CA SER A 377 7.71 -3.67 -11.62
C SER A 377 6.60 -3.32 -10.63
N PHE A 378 5.94 -2.16 -10.81
CA PHE A 378 4.84 -1.73 -9.95
C PHE A 378 3.59 -2.58 -10.17
N GLU A 379 3.12 -2.71 -11.41
CA GLU A 379 1.92 -3.46 -11.77
C GLU A 379 2.05 -4.96 -11.47
N SER A 380 3.27 -5.52 -11.56
CA SER A 380 3.52 -6.93 -11.18
C SER A 380 3.56 -7.16 -9.67
N THR A 381 3.77 -6.11 -8.87
CA THR A 381 3.86 -6.21 -7.40
C THR A 381 2.56 -5.78 -6.72
N PHE A 382 1.87 -4.78 -7.27
CA PHE A 382 0.71 -4.15 -6.66
C PHE A 382 -0.47 -4.18 -7.62
N ASN A 383 -1.58 -4.79 -7.20
CA ASN A 383 -2.87 -4.69 -7.88
C ASN A 383 -3.85 -3.85 -7.03
N PRO A 384 -4.06 -2.56 -7.35
CA PRO A 384 -4.93 -1.68 -6.58
C PRO A 384 -6.36 -2.19 -6.41
N GLN A 385 -6.90 -2.83 -7.45
CA GLN A 385 -8.28 -3.32 -7.43
C GLN A 385 -8.44 -4.48 -6.44
N ASP A 386 -7.43 -5.36 -6.37
CA ASP A 386 -7.43 -6.47 -5.41
C ASP A 386 -7.38 -5.96 -3.97
N TYR A 387 -6.61 -4.90 -3.69
CA TYR A 387 -6.58 -4.30 -2.35
C TYR A 387 -7.93 -3.71 -1.94
N ILE A 388 -8.58 -2.96 -2.82
CA ILE A 388 -9.88 -2.33 -2.53
C ILE A 388 -10.96 -3.41 -2.36
N LYS A 389 -11.01 -4.38 -3.28
CA LYS A 389 -11.96 -5.51 -3.20
C LYS A 389 -11.75 -6.32 -1.93
N ALA A 390 -10.51 -6.74 -1.65
CA ALA A 390 -10.19 -7.52 -0.47
C ALA A 390 -10.46 -6.76 0.83
N SER A 391 -10.43 -5.42 0.82
CA SER A 391 -10.81 -4.61 1.98
C SER A 391 -12.33 -4.60 2.20
N ASN A 392 -13.11 -4.52 1.14
CA ASN A 392 -14.57 -4.54 1.22
C ASN A 392 -15.12 -5.91 1.64
N GLU A 393 -14.44 -6.98 1.24
CA GLU A 393 -14.78 -8.37 1.56
C GLU A 393 -14.04 -8.90 2.80
N MET A 394 -13.34 -8.03 3.53
CA MET A 394 -12.39 -8.40 4.59
C MET A 394 -13.06 -9.01 5.82
N TYR A 395 -14.25 -8.51 6.15
CA TYR A 395 -14.99 -8.90 7.34
C TYR A 395 -16.35 -9.45 7.00
N ILE A 396 -16.77 -10.38 7.83
CA ILE A 396 -18.09 -10.97 7.78
C ILE A 396 -19.07 -9.99 8.40
N VAL A 397 -20.12 -9.68 7.63
CA VAL A 397 -21.27 -8.90 8.08
C VAL A 397 -22.38 -9.88 8.44
N GLU A 398 -22.93 -9.77 9.66
CA GLU A 398 -24.09 -10.54 10.12
C GLU A 398 -25.40 -10.02 9.51
#